data_AF-A0A3D5ZS26-F1
#
_entry.id   AF-A0A3D5ZS26-F1
#
_cell.length_a   1.000
_cell.length_b   1.000
_cell.length_c   1.000
_cell.angle_alpha   90.00
_cell.angle_beta   90.00
_cell.angle_gamma   90.00
#
_symmetry.space_group_name_H-M   'P 1'
#
loop_
_entity.id
_entity.type
_entity.pdbx_description
1 polymer ?
#
loop_
_entity_poly.entity_id
_entity_poly.type
_entity_poly.pdbx_seq_one_letter_code
_entity_poly.pdbx_strand_id
1 'polypeptide(L)'
;MFKKGFDNDKYLSMQSNRIKERIAMFGGKLYLEFGGKLFDDLHASRVLPGFLPDSKINMLMQLKDSAEILIVINAEDIEKNKVRNDIGITYDVEVLRLIDIFRNRGLYVGSVVLTRFASQKSALLFEKKVCEKGIKVYKHYSIEGYPSNLEKIVSEEGYGKNDYVETTRPLVVVTAPGPGSGKMATC
;
A
#
# COMPACT_ATOMS: atom_id res chain seq x y z
N MET A 1 4.88 36.01 1.31
CA MET A 1 3.80 35.17 1.90
C MET A 1 2.96 34.64 0.74
N PHE A 2 3.05 33.34 0.43
CA PHE A 2 2.26 32.76 -0.67
C PHE A 2 0.77 32.82 -0.31
N LYS A 3 -0.06 33.30 -1.24
CA LYS A 3 -1.52 33.31 -1.07
C LYS A 3 -2.00 31.85 -1.05
N LYS A 4 -2.73 31.45 0.00
CA LYS A 4 -3.31 30.10 0.09
C LYS A 4 -4.31 29.90 -1.07
N GLY A 5 -4.08 28.89 -1.89
CA GLY A 5 -4.96 28.44 -2.98
C GLY A 5 -5.59 27.07 -2.72
N PHE A 6 -5.17 26.39 -1.66
CA PHE A 6 -5.68 25.10 -1.23
C PHE A 6 -6.06 25.14 0.25
N ASP A 7 -7.25 24.64 0.57
CA ASP A 7 -7.73 24.51 1.94
C ASP A 7 -7.49 23.08 2.45
N ASN A 8 -6.48 22.95 3.30
CA ASN A 8 -6.06 21.65 3.84
C ASN A 8 -7.11 21.03 4.75
N ASP A 9 -7.74 21.81 5.63
CA ASP A 9 -8.69 21.29 6.61
C ASP A 9 -9.98 20.82 5.91
N LYS A 10 -10.41 21.56 4.88
CA LYS A 10 -11.47 21.10 3.98
C LYS A 10 -11.10 19.81 3.27
N TYR A 11 -9.85 19.66 2.80
CA TYR A 11 -9.39 18.40 2.19
C TYR A 11 -9.43 17.23 3.18
N LEU A 12 -8.89 17.39 4.39
CA LEU A 12 -8.85 16.33 5.40
C LEU A 12 -10.27 15.81 5.73
N SER A 13 -11.20 16.73 5.99
CA SER A 13 -12.59 16.41 6.32
C SER A 13 -13.34 15.82 5.11
N MET A 14 -13.27 16.48 3.94
CA MET A 14 -13.99 16.04 2.75
C MET A 14 -13.48 14.68 2.26
N GLN A 15 -12.17 14.49 2.15
CA GLN A 15 -11.58 13.27 1.60
C GLN A 15 -11.83 12.06 2.51
N SER A 16 -11.71 12.22 3.83
CA SER A 16 -11.99 11.14 4.79
C SER A 16 -13.46 10.74 4.76
N ASN A 17 -14.39 11.71 4.68
CA ASN A 17 -15.82 11.43 4.54
C ASN A 17 -16.16 10.72 3.23
N ARG A 18 -15.57 11.14 2.09
CA ARG A 18 -15.77 10.45 0.80
C ARG A 18 -15.28 9.00 0.83
N ILE A 19 -14.20 8.71 1.56
CA ILE A 19 -13.72 7.33 1.73
C ILE A 19 -14.72 6.52 2.56
N LYS A 20 -15.26 7.07 3.66
CA LYS A 20 -16.31 6.42 4.46
C LYS A 20 -17.56 6.13 3.62
N GLU A 21 -18.03 7.11 2.85
CA GLU A 21 -19.14 6.93 1.91
C GLU A 21 -18.86 5.81 0.92
N ARG A 22 -17.63 5.75 0.37
CA ARG A 22 -17.26 4.71 -0.59
C ARG A 22 -17.24 3.31 0.02
N ILE A 23 -16.76 3.18 1.26
CA ILE A 23 -16.81 1.90 2.00
C ILE A 23 -18.27 1.43 2.14
N ALA A 24 -19.17 2.34 2.52
CA ALA A 24 -20.59 2.02 2.66
C ALA A 24 -21.23 1.60 1.33
N MET A 25 -20.87 2.24 0.22
CA MET A 25 -21.36 1.89 -1.13
C MET A 25 -20.99 0.46 -1.57
N PHE A 26 -19.85 -0.06 -1.13
CA PHE A 26 -19.38 -1.40 -1.47
C PHE A 26 -19.68 -2.47 -0.41
N GLY A 27 -20.65 -2.22 0.47
CA GLY A 27 -21.10 -3.23 1.44
C GLY A 27 -20.20 -3.36 2.67
N GLY A 28 -19.37 -2.36 2.98
CA GLY A 28 -18.66 -2.25 4.25
C GLY A 28 -17.17 -2.60 4.20
N LYS A 29 -16.61 -2.94 3.05
CA LYS A 29 -15.16 -3.19 2.89
C LYS A 29 -14.61 -2.54 1.63
N LEU A 30 -13.45 -1.89 1.73
CA LEU A 30 -12.76 -1.24 0.62
C LEU A 30 -11.26 -1.52 0.67
N TYR A 31 -10.72 -2.10 -0.39
CA TYR A 31 -9.29 -2.10 -0.68
C TYR A 31 -8.99 -0.85 -1.52
N LEU A 32 -8.17 0.05 -0.98
CA LEU A 32 -7.87 1.35 -1.58
C LEU A 32 -6.39 1.43 -1.92
N GLU A 33 -6.06 1.42 -3.21
CA GLU A 33 -4.70 1.67 -3.67
C GLU A 33 -4.27 3.11 -3.35
N PHE A 34 -3.21 3.26 -2.57
CA PHE A 34 -2.52 4.54 -2.40
C PHE A 34 -1.30 4.58 -3.33
N GLY A 35 -1.45 5.36 -4.40
CA GLY A 35 -0.36 5.69 -5.32
C GLY A 35 0.49 6.87 -4.84
N GLY A 36 1.76 6.85 -5.23
CA GLY A 36 2.69 7.98 -5.06
C GLY A 36 3.23 8.16 -3.64
N LYS A 37 3.75 9.36 -3.36
CA LYS A 37 4.36 9.69 -2.07
C LYS A 37 3.29 9.94 -1.01
N LEU A 38 3.44 9.27 0.14
CA LEU A 38 2.54 9.41 1.30
C LEU A 38 3.02 10.47 2.30
N PHE A 39 4.33 10.48 2.58
CA PHE A 39 4.90 11.28 3.67
C PHE A 39 5.50 12.60 3.21
N ASP A 40 6.09 12.62 2.01
CA ASP A 40 6.93 13.74 1.54
C ASP A 40 6.48 14.21 0.14
N ASP A 41 5.20 14.57 0.00
CA ASP A 41 4.66 15.08 -1.27
C ASP A 41 5.00 16.57 -1.48
N LEU A 42 6.30 16.84 -1.59
CA LEU A 42 6.85 18.16 -1.84
C LEU A 42 6.41 18.73 -3.19
N HIS A 43 6.07 17.86 -4.16
CA HIS A 43 5.55 18.31 -5.45
C HIS A 43 4.16 18.91 -5.27
N ALA A 44 3.22 18.17 -4.67
CA ALA A 44 1.86 18.68 -4.41
C ALA A 44 1.89 19.94 -3.54
N SER A 45 2.75 20.00 -2.53
CA SER A 45 2.86 21.18 -1.66
C SER A 45 3.30 22.45 -2.41
N ARG A 46 4.21 22.33 -3.40
CA ARG A 46 4.60 23.46 -4.26
C ARG A 46 3.51 23.84 -5.26
N VAL A 47 2.80 22.86 -5.82
CA VAL A 47 1.79 23.06 -6.87
C VAL A 47 0.46 23.58 -6.30
N LEU A 48 0.11 23.17 -5.08
CA LEU A 48 -1.14 23.52 -4.39
C LEU A 48 -0.82 24.31 -3.12
N PRO A 49 -0.68 25.65 -3.17
CA PRO A 49 -0.32 26.46 -2.01
C PRO A 49 -1.33 26.31 -0.87
N GLY A 50 -0.94 25.56 0.17
CA GLY A 50 -1.81 25.19 1.30
C GLY A 50 -1.92 23.68 1.52
N PHE A 51 -1.57 22.85 0.53
CA PHE A 51 -1.39 21.42 0.71
C PHE A 51 -0.06 21.17 1.44
N LEU A 52 -0.12 20.44 2.56
CA LEU A 52 1.06 20.07 3.34
C LEU A 52 1.69 18.77 2.79
N PRO A 53 3.03 18.58 2.86
CA PRO A 53 3.68 17.38 2.35
C PRO A 53 3.11 16.06 2.89
N ASP A 54 2.57 16.08 4.11
CA ASP A 54 2.02 14.96 4.85
C ASP A 54 0.48 14.92 4.88
N SER A 55 -0.20 15.76 4.07
CA SER A 55 -1.68 15.88 4.09
C SER A 55 -2.39 14.56 3.87
N LYS A 56 -1.86 13.67 3.03
CA LYS A 56 -2.45 12.33 2.77
C LYS A 56 -2.44 11.46 4.02
N ILE A 57 -1.35 11.50 4.78
CA ILE A 57 -1.27 10.75 6.04
C ILE A 57 -2.17 11.41 7.09
N ASN A 58 -2.18 12.73 7.20
CA ASN A 58 -3.08 13.42 8.12
C ASN A 58 -4.56 13.13 7.81
N MET A 59 -4.89 12.94 6.52
CA MET A 59 -6.22 12.49 6.10
C MET A 59 -6.48 11.04 6.53
N LEU A 60 -5.51 10.14 6.31
CA LEU A 60 -5.62 8.74 6.75
C LEU A 60 -5.74 8.61 8.27
N MET A 61 -5.10 9.50 9.03
CA MET A 61 -5.21 9.54 10.49
C MET A 61 -6.63 9.81 10.98
N GLN A 62 -7.48 10.49 10.20
CA GLN A 62 -8.91 10.65 10.49
C GLN A 62 -9.69 9.33 10.42
N LEU A 63 -9.09 8.31 9.78
CA LEU A 63 -9.65 6.98 9.57
C LEU A 63 -8.86 5.89 10.33
N LYS A 64 -7.94 6.29 11.23
CA LYS A 64 -6.95 5.38 11.83
C LYS A 64 -7.55 4.14 12.49
N ASP A 65 -8.74 4.24 13.09
CA ASP A 65 -9.36 3.13 13.82
C ASP A 65 -10.05 2.14 12.87
N SER A 66 -10.38 2.60 11.66
CA SER A 66 -11.05 1.83 10.60
C SER A 66 -10.11 1.41 9.47
N ALA A 67 -8.84 1.83 9.50
CA ALA A 67 -7.86 1.61 8.44
C ALA A 67 -6.80 0.58 8.82
N GLU A 68 -6.56 -0.42 7.96
CA GLU A 68 -5.48 -1.40 8.06
C GLU A 68 -4.52 -1.20 6.89
N ILE A 69 -3.23 -1.13 7.15
CA ILE A 69 -2.20 -0.97 6.11
C ILE A 69 -1.78 -2.34 5.59
N LEU A 70 -1.87 -2.51 4.27
CA LEU A 70 -1.35 -3.64 3.51
C LEU A 70 -0.20 -3.16 2.62
N ILE A 71 1.02 -3.67 2.84
CA ILE A 71 2.19 -3.26 2.05
C ILE A 71 2.51 -4.34 1.03
N VAL A 72 2.58 -3.97 -0.24
CA VAL A 72 2.81 -4.89 -1.36
C VAL A 72 4.21 -4.67 -1.91
N ILE A 73 4.97 -5.75 -2.11
CA ILE A 73 6.30 -5.73 -2.70
C ILE A 73 6.46 -6.88 -3.69
N ASN A 74 7.10 -6.59 -4.83
CA ASN A 74 7.36 -7.57 -5.87
C ASN A 74 8.60 -8.40 -5.51
N ALA A 75 8.45 -9.72 -5.47
CA ALA A 75 9.53 -10.65 -5.13
C ALA A 75 10.70 -10.60 -6.12
N GLU A 76 10.46 -10.30 -7.39
CA GLU A 76 11.53 -10.07 -8.37
C GLU A 76 12.30 -8.78 -8.09
N ASP A 77 11.65 -7.74 -7.57
CA ASP A 77 12.30 -6.47 -7.22
C ASP A 77 13.22 -6.64 -6.00
N ILE A 78 12.87 -7.53 -5.07
CA ILE A 78 13.75 -7.94 -3.96
C ILE A 78 14.98 -8.67 -4.50
N GLU A 79 14.78 -9.66 -5.39
CA GLU A 79 15.89 -10.45 -5.96
C GLU A 79 16.86 -9.58 -6.77
N LYS A 80 16.34 -8.57 -7.47
CA LYS A 80 17.14 -7.60 -8.25
C LYS A 80 17.76 -6.49 -7.41
N ASN A 81 17.56 -6.49 -6.09
CA ASN A 81 17.96 -5.40 -5.19
C ASN A 81 17.53 -4.02 -5.71
N LYS A 82 16.28 -3.92 -6.20
CA LYS A 82 15.80 -2.69 -6.82
C LYS A 82 15.85 -1.53 -5.83
N VAL A 83 16.49 -0.45 -6.26
CA VAL A 83 16.69 0.75 -5.46
C VAL A 83 15.58 1.76 -5.73
N ARG A 84 15.10 2.39 -4.66
CA ARG A 84 14.16 3.51 -4.73
C ARG A 84 14.96 4.80 -4.99
N ASN A 85 14.86 5.32 -6.22
CA ASN A 85 15.73 6.40 -6.72
C ASN A 85 15.75 7.69 -5.89
N ASP A 86 14.68 8.02 -5.17
CA ASP A 86 14.59 9.25 -4.38
C ASP A 86 15.25 9.15 -2.99
N ILE A 87 15.44 7.94 -2.46
CA ILE A 87 15.99 7.72 -1.10
C ILE A 87 17.31 6.94 -1.14
N GLY A 88 17.56 6.16 -2.20
CA GLY A 88 18.81 5.41 -2.36
C GLY A 88 18.87 4.09 -1.57
N ILE A 89 17.73 3.60 -1.07
CA ILE A 89 17.61 2.31 -0.38
C ILE A 89 16.87 1.28 -1.24
N THR A 90 17.11 0.00 -0.99
CA THR A 90 16.42 -1.09 -1.67
C THR A 90 14.96 -1.19 -1.24
N TYR A 91 14.12 -1.78 -2.08
CA TYR A 91 12.68 -1.87 -1.85
C TYR A 91 12.32 -2.66 -0.58
N ASP A 92 13.07 -3.72 -0.26
CA ASP A 92 12.89 -4.50 0.96
C ASP A 92 13.17 -3.66 2.21
N VAL A 93 14.24 -2.86 2.21
CA VAL A 93 14.56 -1.92 3.29
C VAL A 93 13.48 -0.84 3.41
N GLU A 94 12.96 -0.34 2.29
CA GLU A 94 11.87 0.65 2.30
C GLU A 94 10.58 0.06 2.89
N VAL A 95 10.25 -1.21 2.66
CA VAL A 95 9.08 -1.84 3.30
C VAL A 95 9.25 -1.87 4.81
N LEU A 96 10.42 -2.28 5.32
CA LEU A 96 10.69 -2.26 6.77
C LEU A 96 10.59 -0.85 7.35
N ARG A 97 11.10 0.16 6.63
CA ARG A 97 10.97 1.56 7.00
C ARG A 97 9.51 2.03 7.02
N LEU A 98 8.71 1.68 6.01
CA LEU A 98 7.28 2.01 5.95
C LEU A 98 6.52 1.41 7.13
N ILE A 99 6.77 0.14 7.45
CA ILE A 99 6.20 -0.55 8.62
C ILE A 99 6.43 0.28 9.89
N ASP A 100 7.68 0.65 10.14
CA ASP A 100 8.06 1.37 11.35
C ASP A 100 7.43 2.78 11.37
N ILE A 101 7.41 3.50 10.24
CA ILE A 101 6.77 4.82 10.13
C ILE A 101 5.27 4.75 10.42
N PHE A 102 4.54 3.80 9.84
CA PHE A 102 3.09 3.67 10.06
C PHE A 102 2.78 3.34 11.52
N ARG A 103 3.50 2.37 12.10
CA ARG A 103 3.35 2.00 13.51
C ARG A 103 3.65 3.17 14.45
N ASN A 104 4.71 3.94 14.19
CA ASN A 104 5.06 5.12 14.97
C ASN A 104 4.00 6.24 14.91
N ARG A 105 3.19 6.28 13.85
CA ARG A 105 2.03 7.18 13.74
C ARG A 105 0.74 6.58 14.31
N GLY A 106 0.78 5.39 14.89
CA GLY A 106 -0.39 4.72 15.48
C GLY A 106 -1.32 4.06 14.45
N LEU A 107 -0.86 3.83 13.23
CA LEU A 107 -1.61 3.08 12.22
C LEU A 107 -1.35 1.58 12.35
N TYR A 108 -2.40 0.78 12.16
CA TYR A 108 -2.29 -0.68 12.20
C TYR A 108 -1.72 -1.20 10.88
N VAL A 109 -0.54 -1.81 10.94
CA VAL A 109 0.06 -2.53 9.81
C VAL A 109 -0.31 -4.00 9.94
N GLY A 110 -1.22 -4.47 9.09
CA GLY A 110 -1.77 -5.82 9.16
C GLY A 110 -0.83 -6.85 8.55
N SER A 111 -0.43 -6.64 7.30
CA SER A 111 0.33 -7.64 6.55
C SER A 111 1.17 -7.07 5.41
N VAL A 112 2.07 -7.92 4.91
CA VAL A 112 2.86 -7.69 3.69
C VAL A 112 2.49 -8.75 2.65
N VAL A 113 2.38 -8.34 1.38
CA VAL A 113 2.14 -9.24 0.25
C VAL A 113 3.39 -9.29 -0.63
N LEU A 114 3.90 -10.49 -0.86
CA LEU A 114 4.93 -10.77 -1.86
C LEU A 114 4.25 -11.12 -3.18
N THR A 115 4.26 -10.18 -4.13
CA THR A 115 3.71 -10.43 -5.48
C THR A 115 4.75 -11.06 -6.39
N ARG A 116 4.28 -11.78 -7.42
CA ARG A 116 5.13 -12.53 -8.35
C ARG A 116 6.09 -13.49 -7.62
N PHE A 117 5.61 -14.06 -6.52
CA PHE A 117 6.38 -15.00 -5.74
C PHE A 117 6.62 -16.28 -6.57
N ALA A 118 7.88 -16.74 -6.55
CA ALA A 118 8.34 -17.94 -7.26
C ALA A 118 9.44 -18.66 -6.46
N SER A 119 9.39 -18.59 -5.12
CA SER A 119 10.38 -19.18 -4.20
C SER A 119 11.79 -18.60 -4.33
N GLN A 120 11.90 -17.31 -4.66
CA GLN A 120 13.18 -16.61 -4.70
C GLN A 120 13.84 -16.61 -3.30
N LYS A 121 15.16 -16.86 -3.26
CA LYS A 121 15.90 -16.97 -1.99
C LYS A 121 15.87 -15.67 -1.19
N SER A 122 16.02 -14.53 -1.85
CA SER A 122 15.98 -13.22 -1.20
C SER A 122 14.59 -12.90 -0.62
N ALA A 123 13.51 -13.23 -1.35
CA ALA A 123 12.14 -13.05 -0.89
C ALA A 123 11.81 -13.90 0.34
N LEU A 124 12.29 -15.15 0.40
CA LEU A 124 12.15 -16.02 1.58
C LEU A 124 12.92 -15.49 2.81
N LEU A 125 14.10 -14.91 2.61
CA LEU A 125 14.85 -14.27 3.71
C LEU A 125 14.15 -12.99 4.19
N PHE A 126 13.60 -12.21 3.27
CA PHE A 126 12.82 -11.03 3.59
C PHE A 126 11.53 -11.37 4.35
N GLU A 127 10.80 -12.42 3.93
CA GLU A 127 9.64 -12.95 4.64
C GLU A 127 9.94 -13.21 6.12
N LYS A 128 11.07 -13.88 6.42
CA LYS A 128 11.50 -14.14 7.81
C LYS A 128 11.69 -12.84 8.60
N LYS A 129 12.38 -11.85 8.03
CA LYS A 129 12.60 -10.54 8.68
C LYS A 129 11.28 -9.81 8.98
N VAL A 130 10.30 -9.90 8.10
CA VAL A 130 8.97 -9.29 8.30
C VAL A 130 8.19 -10.04 9.39
N CYS A 131 8.22 -11.37 9.38
CA CYS A 131 7.60 -12.21 10.40
C CYS A 131 8.21 -11.97 11.80
N GLU A 132 9.52 -11.75 11.90
CA GLU A 132 10.20 -11.38 13.16
C GLU A 132 9.69 -10.06 13.76
N LYS A 133 9.16 -9.15 12.93
CA LYS A 133 8.47 -7.91 13.37
C LYS A 133 7.00 -8.13 13.75
N GLY A 134 6.53 -9.39 13.78
CA GLY A 134 5.16 -9.77 14.12
C GLY A 134 4.14 -9.38 13.04
N ILE A 135 4.53 -9.40 11.76
CA ILE A 135 3.66 -9.06 10.63
C ILE A 135 3.44 -10.31 9.78
N LYS A 136 2.18 -10.58 9.42
CA LYS A 136 1.85 -11.69 8.53
C LYS A 136 2.33 -11.40 7.11
N VAL A 137 2.84 -12.42 6.43
CA VAL A 137 3.26 -12.34 5.02
C VAL A 137 2.39 -13.28 4.20
N TYR A 138 1.88 -12.78 3.07
CA TYR A 138 1.06 -13.51 2.12
C TYR A 138 1.76 -13.56 0.75
N LYS A 139 1.54 -14.62 -0.02
CA LYS A 139 2.19 -14.87 -1.31
C LYS A 139 1.18 -14.81 -2.43
N HIS A 140 1.44 -13.91 -3.37
CA HIS A 140 0.69 -13.77 -4.60
C HIS A 140 1.58 -14.15 -5.78
N TYR A 141 1.03 -14.89 -6.73
CA TYR A 141 1.76 -15.54 -7.80
C TYR A 141 1.54 -14.85 -9.14
N SER A 142 2.42 -15.12 -10.10
CA SER A 142 2.23 -14.65 -11.48
C SER A 142 1.05 -15.39 -12.10
N ILE A 143 0.08 -14.63 -12.63
CA ILE A 143 -1.06 -15.17 -13.36
C ILE A 143 -0.76 -15.06 -14.85
N GLU A 144 -0.72 -16.20 -15.54
CA GLU A 144 -0.50 -16.25 -16.98
C GLU A 144 -1.67 -15.59 -17.74
N GLY A 145 -1.35 -14.78 -18.74
CA GLY A 145 -2.36 -14.07 -19.54
C GLY A 145 -2.97 -12.86 -18.82
N TYR A 146 -2.46 -12.44 -17.67
CA TYR A 146 -2.89 -11.19 -17.04
C TYR A 146 -2.38 -9.98 -17.85
N PRO A 147 -3.22 -8.97 -18.15
CA PRO A 147 -4.60 -8.77 -17.70
C PRO A 147 -5.69 -9.23 -18.70
N SER A 148 -5.36 -9.88 -19.81
CA SER A 148 -6.28 -10.12 -20.93
C SER A 148 -7.13 -11.40 -20.82
N ASN A 149 -6.65 -12.45 -20.15
CA ASN A 149 -7.36 -13.73 -20.05
C ASN A 149 -8.29 -13.78 -18.82
N LEU A 150 -9.49 -13.20 -18.94
CA LEU A 150 -10.44 -13.07 -17.83
C LEU A 150 -10.86 -14.41 -17.21
N GLU A 151 -11.10 -15.43 -18.03
CA GLU A 151 -11.50 -16.77 -17.56
C GLU A 151 -10.42 -17.38 -16.66
N LYS A 152 -9.15 -17.25 -17.06
CA LYS A 152 -8.03 -17.73 -16.24
C LYS A 152 -7.84 -16.88 -14.99
N ILE A 153 -8.00 -15.56 -15.08
CA ILE A 153 -7.81 -14.65 -13.94
C ILE A 153 -8.82 -14.95 -12.83
N VAL A 154 -10.10 -15.10 -13.16
CA VAL A 154 -11.19 -15.36 -12.20
C VAL A 154 -11.39 -16.88 -12.02
N SER A 155 -10.29 -17.59 -11.75
CA SER A 155 -10.31 -19.05 -11.54
C SER A 155 -9.37 -19.45 -10.39
N GLU A 156 -9.46 -20.72 -10.00
CA GLU A 156 -8.52 -21.37 -9.08
C GLU A 156 -7.07 -21.30 -9.57
N GLU A 157 -6.85 -21.22 -10.89
CA GLU A 157 -5.50 -21.11 -11.46
C GLU A 157 -4.98 -19.67 -11.58
N GLY A 158 -5.87 -18.69 -11.42
CA GLY A 158 -5.58 -17.26 -11.39
C GLY A 158 -5.55 -16.74 -9.96
N TYR A 159 -6.57 -15.96 -9.57
CA TYR A 159 -6.66 -15.42 -8.22
C TYR A 159 -6.76 -16.49 -7.13
N GLY A 160 -7.31 -17.68 -7.40
CA GLY A 160 -7.39 -18.75 -6.40
C GLY A 160 -6.03 -19.33 -5.97
N LYS A 161 -4.97 -19.10 -6.76
CA LYS A 161 -3.59 -19.44 -6.33
C LYS A 161 -3.05 -18.51 -5.25
N ASN A 162 -3.54 -17.28 -5.20
CA ASN A 162 -3.03 -16.27 -4.28
C ASN A 162 -3.49 -16.58 -2.87
N ASP A 163 -2.62 -16.39 -1.89
CA ASP A 163 -3.05 -16.48 -0.49
C ASP A 163 -4.11 -15.41 -0.22
N TYR A 164 -5.21 -15.82 0.43
CA TYR A 164 -6.23 -14.89 0.88
C TYR A 164 -5.70 -14.04 2.03
N VAL A 165 -5.61 -12.72 1.80
CA VAL A 165 -5.13 -11.76 2.80
C VAL A 165 -6.26 -11.50 3.81
N GLU A 166 -6.16 -12.13 4.97
CA GLU A 166 -7.08 -11.89 6.09
C GLU A 166 -6.90 -10.48 6.62
N THR A 167 -7.96 -9.68 6.54
CA THR A 167 -7.97 -8.29 7.05
C THR A 167 -9.20 -8.07 7.93
N THR A 168 -9.02 -7.26 8.97
CA THR A 168 -10.01 -7.09 10.05
C THR A 168 -10.75 -5.76 9.96
N ARG A 169 -10.14 -4.75 9.34
CA ARG A 169 -10.70 -3.40 9.26
C ARG A 169 -11.43 -3.15 7.94
N PRO A 170 -12.45 -2.28 7.94
CA PRO A 170 -13.27 -2.02 6.75
C PRO A 170 -12.51 -1.27 5.64
N LEU A 171 -11.48 -0.50 5.97
CA LEU A 171 -10.59 0.12 4.98
C LEU A 171 -9.24 -0.57 4.98
N VAL A 172 -8.87 -1.17 3.86
CA VAL A 172 -7.53 -1.72 3.63
C VAL A 172 -6.78 -0.76 2.71
N VAL A 173 -5.78 -0.08 3.25
CA VAL A 173 -4.90 0.82 2.48
C VAL A 173 -3.77 0.02 1.89
N VAL A 174 -3.82 -0.15 0.56
CA VAL A 174 -2.82 -0.91 -0.19
C VAL A 174 -1.73 0.02 -0.69
N THR A 175 -0.51 -0.12 -0.18
CA THR A 175 0.65 0.72 -0.51
C THR A 175 1.87 -0.12 -0.90
N ALA A 176 2.93 0.52 -1.39
CA ALA A 176 4.13 -0.15 -1.88
C ALA A 176 5.36 0.78 -1.81
N PRO A 177 6.60 0.23 -1.83
CA PRO A 177 7.82 1.02 -1.95
C PRO A 177 7.91 1.81 -3.27
N GLY A 178 7.18 1.39 -4.31
CA GLY A 178 7.17 2.09 -5.60
C GLY A 178 6.16 1.56 -6.62
N PRO A 179 6.27 2.02 -7.89
CA PRO A 179 5.45 1.50 -8.98
C PRO A 179 5.86 0.07 -9.37
N GLY A 180 4.93 -0.67 -9.97
CA GLY A 180 5.17 -2.05 -10.44
C GLY A 180 5.19 -3.12 -9.36
N SER A 181 4.88 -2.79 -8.10
CA SER A 181 4.84 -3.76 -7.01
C SER A 181 3.58 -4.63 -6.98
N GLY A 182 2.59 -4.37 -7.84
CA GLY A 182 1.38 -5.20 -7.95
C GLY A 182 0.18 -4.74 -7.10
N LYS A 183 0.15 -3.49 -6.60
CA LYS A 183 -0.94 -2.97 -5.76
C LYS A 183 -2.35 -3.24 -6.32
N MET A 184 -2.58 -2.90 -7.60
CA MET A 184 -3.87 -3.10 -8.26
C MET A 184 -4.26 -4.57 -8.38
N ALA A 185 -3.30 -5.46 -8.64
CA ALA A 185 -3.58 -6.91 -8.75
C ALA A 185 -3.85 -7.56 -7.38
N THR A 186 -3.47 -6.89 -6.29
CA THR A 186 -3.72 -7.33 -4.91
C THR A 186 -5.06 -6.80 -4.36
N CYS A 187 -5.56 -5.68 -4.87
CA CYS A 187 -6.85 -5.09 -4.46
C CYS A 187 -8.03 -5.91 -5.00
#